data_AF-A0A068QZ51-F1
#
_entry.id   AF-A0A068QZ51-F1
#
_cell.length_a   1.000
_cell.length_b   1.000
_cell.length_c   1.000
_cell.angle_alpha   90.00
_cell.angle_beta   90.00
_cell.angle_gamma   90.00
#
_symmetry.space_group_name_H-M   'P 1'
#
loop_
_entity.id
_entity.type
_entity.pdbx_description
1 polymer ?
#
loop_
_entity_poly.entity_id
_entity_poly.type
_entity_poly.pdbx_seq_one_letter_code
_entity_poly.pdbx_strand_id
1 'polypeptide(L)'
;MADFVRGSPEGAFDADIVAGIRMHRRVDSLTDKHPLVAQARQLFRSESRRVAPITLDIIWDHFLSRHWDEFEKNYSLPEFVDFVRSNIEPYLSSTPKQFQELNHHLWSQNLLIRYADMSCIANVLQGMAHRRPKLSALAGSYLDIENHYRDFETLFCQFYPEMMTLASNKCLVG
;
A
#
# COMPACT_ATOMS: atom_id res chain seq x y z
N MET A 1 6.20 -8.58 3.68
CA MET A 1 6.82 -9.28 4.82
C MET A 1 6.21 -8.86 6.15
N ALA A 2 6.19 -7.58 6.49
CA ALA A 2 5.72 -7.08 7.78
C ALA A 2 4.28 -7.52 8.15
N ASP A 3 3.34 -7.49 7.21
CA ASP A 3 1.95 -7.94 7.43
C ASP A 3 1.83 -9.44 7.75
N PHE A 4 2.83 -10.24 7.38
CA PHE A 4 2.85 -11.69 7.54
C PHE A 4 3.63 -12.13 8.78
N VAL A 5 4.28 -11.20 9.49
CA VAL A 5 5.05 -11.46 10.71
C VAL A 5 4.26 -10.91 11.90
N ARG A 6 3.82 -11.80 12.80
CA ARG A 6 3.15 -11.43 14.05
C ARG A 6 4.15 -11.36 15.19
N GLY A 7 3.97 -10.41 16.12
CA GLY A 7 4.85 -10.25 17.28
C GLY A 7 6.22 -9.66 16.90
N SER A 8 7.22 -9.89 17.76
CA SER A 8 8.59 -9.40 17.53
C SER A 8 9.29 -10.17 16.39
N PRO A 9 9.88 -9.49 15.40
CA PRO A 9 10.70 -10.13 14.37
C PRO A 9 12.13 -10.49 14.85
N GLU A 10 12.54 -10.06 16.05
CA GLU A 10 13.89 -10.25 16.58
C GLU A 10 14.25 -11.72 16.74
N GLY A 11 15.45 -12.10 16.29
CA GLY A 11 15.95 -13.47 16.34
C GLY A 11 15.33 -14.44 15.33
N ALA A 12 14.27 -14.03 14.63
CA ALA A 12 13.63 -14.81 13.56
C ALA A 12 14.10 -14.40 12.15
N PHE A 13 14.60 -13.17 12.00
CA PHE A 13 15.06 -12.62 10.72
C PHE A 13 16.36 -11.83 10.89
N ASP A 14 17.09 -11.66 9.78
CA ASP A 14 18.27 -10.82 9.72
C ASP A 14 17.96 -9.36 10.06
N ALA A 15 18.97 -8.63 10.55
CA ALA A 15 18.83 -7.28 11.08
C ALA A 15 18.16 -6.30 10.10
N ASP A 16 18.48 -6.40 8.81
CA ASP A 16 17.90 -5.53 7.78
C ASP A 16 16.42 -5.83 7.54
N ILE A 17 16.02 -7.11 7.58
CA ILE A 17 14.61 -7.51 7.48
C ILE A 17 13.84 -7.05 8.71
N VAL A 18 14.42 -7.21 9.90
CA VAL A 18 13.86 -6.68 11.16
C VAL A 18 13.66 -5.16 11.07
N ALA A 19 14.66 -4.42 10.60
CA ALA A 19 14.57 -2.99 10.41
C ALA A 19 13.45 -2.61 9.42
N GLY A 20 13.34 -3.33 8.31
CA GLY A 20 12.26 -3.16 7.33
C GLY A 20 10.86 -3.41 7.92
N ILE A 21 10.69 -4.48 8.71
CA ILE A 21 9.43 -4.79 9.40
C ILE A 21 9.05 -3.69 10.40
N ARG A 22 10.02 -3.20 11.19
CA ARG A 22 9.79 -2.10 12.14
C ARG A 22 9.43 -0.79 11.43
N MET A 23 10.12 -0.49 10.32
CA MET A 23 9.85 0.69 9.51
C MET A 23 8.42 0.67 8.97
N HIS A 24 8.00 -0.45 8.37
CA HIS A 24 6.63 -0.65 7.88
C HIS A 24 5.59 -0.36 8.97
N ARG A 25 5.72 -1.01 10.13
CA ARG A 25 4.78 -0.82 11.25
C ARG A 25 4.74 0.62 11.77
N ARG A 26 5.88 1.32 11.74
CA ARG A 26 5.93 2.75 12.11
C ARG A 26 5.19 3.60 11.10
N VAL A 27 5.39 3.37 9.81
CA VAL A 27 4.68 4.06 8.72
C VAL A 27 3.17 3.83 8.86
N ASP A 28 2.72 2.59 9.03
CA ASP A 28 1.30 2.26 9.25
C ASP A 28 0.71 3.03 10.44
N SER A 29 1.40 3.03 11.58
CA SER A 29 0.91 3.72 12.77
C SER A 29 0.82 5.24 12.60
N LEU A 30 1.72 5.84 11.83
CA LEU A 30 1.70 7.26 11.51
C LEU A 30 0.56 7.58 10.54
N THR A 31 0.41 6.80 9.47
CA THR A 31 -0.69 6.90 8.50
C THR A 31 -2.04 6.81 9.21
N ASP A 32 -2.24 5.81 10.08
CA ASP A 32 -3.52 5.58 10.76
C ASP A 32 -4.00 6.74 11.63
N LYS A 33 -3.05 7.53 12.15
CA LYS A 33 -3.30 8.68 13.03
C LYS A 33 -3.26 10.01 12.28
N HIS A 34 -2.96 10.00 10.98
CA HIS A 34 -2.77 11.22 10.22
C HIS A 34 -4.09 11.99 10.02
N PRO A 35 -4.14 13.32 10.25
CA PRO A 35 -5.36 14.09 10.06
C PRO A 35 -5.97 13.98 8.65
N LEU A 36 -5.13 13.97 7.61
CA LEU A 36 -5.60 13.82 6.22
C LEU A 36 -6.18 12.43 5.95
N VAL A 37 -5.66 11.38 6.61
CA VAL A 37 -6.21 10.02 6.52
C VAL A 37 -7.56 9.94 7.22
N ALA A 38 -7.70 10.61 8.37
CA ALA A 38 -8.99 10.74 9.04
C ALA A 38 -10.03 11.49 8.17
N GLN A 39 -9.62 12.55 7.47
CA GLN A 39 -10.46 13.25 6.49
C GLN A 39 -10.85 12.34 5.32
N ALA A 40 -9.89 11.61 4.74
CA ALA A 40 -10.15 10.68 3.64
C ALA A 40 -11.17 9.61 4.04
N ARG A 41 -11.10 9.09 5.27
CA ARG A 41 -12.08 8.12 5.80
C ARG A 41 -13.51 8.68 5.88
N GLN A 42 -13.70 9.99 5.97
CA GLN A 42 -15.02 10.62 6.02
C GLN A 42 -15.71 10.69 4.65
N LEU A 43 -14.94 10.60 3.55
CA LEU A 43 -15.47 10.55 2.18
C LEU A 43 -16.19 9.24 1.86
N PHE A 44 -15.98 8.20 2.68
CA PHE A 44 -16.68 6.92 2.52
C PHE A 44 -18.09 6.98 3.10
N ARG A 45 -19.05 6.44 2.33
CA ARG A 45 -20.40 6.15 2.79
C ARG A 45 -20.39 5.20 3.99
N SER A 46 -21.48 5.18 4.75
CA SER A 46 -21.58 4.40 5.99
C SER A 46 -21.35 2.89 5.78
N GLU A 47 -21.74 2.39 4.62
CA GLU A 47 -21.73 0.99 4.21
C GLU A 47 -20.31 0.49 3.90
N SER A 48 -19.45 1.38 3.39
CA SER A 48 -18.06 1.09 3.02
C SER A 48 -17.04 1.61 4.04
N ARG A 49 -17.46 2.45 5.00
CA ARG A 49 -16.57 3.06 6.01
C ARG A 49 -15.72 2.04 6.78
N ARG A 50 -16.25 0.85 7.06
CA ARG A 50 -15.51 -0.22 7.76
C ARG A 50 -14.32 -0.75 6.97
N VAL A 51 -14.35 -0.65 5.63
CA VAL A 51 -13.27 -1.08 4.74
C VAL A 51 -12.45 0.10 4.22
N ALA A 52 -12.78 1.33 4.61
CA ALA A 52 -12.08 2.54 4.20
C ALA A 52 -10.55 2.45 4.35
N PRO A 53 -9.98 1.93 5.46
CA PRO A 53 -8.52 1.79 5.56
C PRO A 53 -7.92 0.98 4.42
N ILE A 54 -8.50 -0.19 4.10
CA ILE A 54 -8.02 -1.07 3.03
C ILE A 54 -8.23 -0.44 1.66
N THR A 55 -9.38 0.20 1.43
CA THR A 55 -9.63 0.89 0.16
C THR A 55 -8.67 2.07 -0.04
N LEU A 56 -8.33 2.75 1.05
CA LEU A 56 -7.39 3.86 1.02
C LEU A 56 -5.98 3.40 0.66
N ASP A 57 -5.49 2.28 1.21
CA ASP A 57 -4.19 1.70 0.83
C ASP A 57 -4.11 1.49 -0.69
N ILE A 58 -5.18 0.93 -1.29
CA ILE A 58 -5.25 0.65 -2.73
C ILE A 58 -5.32 1.95 -3.56
N ILE A 59 -6.10 2.96 -3.14
CA ILE A 59 -6.21 4.20 -3.93
C ILE A 59 -4.98 5.10 -3.77
N TRP A 60 -4.25 5.02 -2.66
CA TRP A 60 -2.97 5.70 -2.55
C TRP A 60 -1.90 5.05 -3.40
N ASP A 61 -1.88 3.72 -3.50
CA ASP A 61 -1.03 3.02 -4.46
C ASP A 61 -1.38 3.40 -5.92
N HIS A 62 -2.66 3.59 -6.24
CA HIS A 62 -3.09 4.14 -7.54
C HIS A 62 -2.45 5.50 -7.82
N PHE A 63 -2.59 6.46 -6.91
CA PHE A 63 -2.04 7.79 -7.11
C PHE A 63 -0.52 7.80 -7.15
N LEU A 64 0.14 6.97 -6.33
CA LEU A 64 1.59 6.82 -6.39
C LEU A 64 2.05 6.31 -7.75
N SER A 65 1.41 5.26 -8.27
CA SER A 65 1.74 4.75 -9.60
C SER A 65 1.40 5.74 -10.72
N ARG A 66 0.32 6.51 -10.56
CA ARG A 66 -0.15 7.48 -11.55
C ARG A 66 0.74 8.73 -11.62
N HIS A 67 1.29 9.14 -10.48
CA HIS A 67 2.10 10.35 -10.28
C HIS A 67 3.56 10.02 -9.97
N TRP A 68 4.02 8.82 -10.34
CA TRP A 68 5.34 8.30 -9.98
C TRP A 68 6.47 9.28 -10.27
N ASP A 69 6.46 9.87 -11.47
CA ASP A 69 7.50 10.80 -11.95
C ASP A 69 7.57 12.09 -11.12
N GLU A 70 6.57 12.39 -10.29
CA GLU A 70 6.61 13.51 -9.34
C GLU A 70 7.49 13.20 -8.12
N PHE A 71 7.49 11.94 -7.66
CA PHE A 71 8.12 11.50 -6.41
C PHE A 71 9.48 10.83 -6.60
N GLU A 72 9.66 10.06 -7.68
CA GLU A 72 10.94 9.43 -8.03
C GLU A 72 11.48 10.05 -9.33
N LYS A 73 12.75 10.48 -9.31
CA LYS A 73 13.38 11.20 -10.43
C LYS A 73 14.43 10.37 -11.16
N ASN A 74 14.92 9.30 -10.53
CA ASN A 74 16.05 8.52 -11.02
C ASN A 74 15.60 7.26 -11.78
N TYR A 75 14.39 6.77 -11.49
CA TYR A 75 13.86 5.54 -12.08
C TYR A 75 12.44 5.78 -12.57
N SER A 76 12.12 5.29 -13.77
CA SER A 76 10.73 5.08 -14.15
C SER A 76 10.11 3.97 -13.28
N LEU A 77 8.78 3.97 -13.15
CA LEU A 77 8.09 2.95 -12.36
C LEU A 77 8.41 1.51 -12.82
N PRO A 78 8.47 1.18 -14.13
CA PRO A 78 8.88 -0.15 -14.56
C PRO A 78 10.31 -0.52 -14.15
N GLU A 79 11.28 0.39 -14.31
CA GLU A 79 12.67 0.14 -13.93
C GLU A 79 12.81 -0.09 -12.41
N PHE A 80 12.08 0.70 -11.61
CA PHE A 80 12.05 0.51 -10.17
C PHE A 80 11.42 -0.83 -9.78
N VAL A 81 10.32 -1.21 -10.41
CA VAL A 81 9.65 -2.50 -10.17
C VAL A 81 10.56 -3.67 -10.52
N ASP A 82 11.26 -3.62 -11.65
CA ASP A 82 12.22 -4.66 -12.05
C ASP A 82 13.41 -4.73 -11.09
N PHE A 83 13.93 -3.57 -10.67
CA PHE A 83 14.97 -3.50 -9.64
C PHE A 83 14.52 -4.16 -8.34
N VAL A 84 13.35 -3.78 -7.80
CA VAL A 84 12.82 -4.35 -6.56
C VAL A 84 12.58 -5.86 -6.70
N ARG A 85 12.00 -6.31 -7.81
CA ARG A 85 11.78 -7.73 -8.09
C ARG A 85 13.08 -8.51 -8.06
N SER A 86 14.13 -8.03 -8.74
CA SER A 86 15.44 -8.71 -8.78
C SER A 86 16.10 -8.87 -7.41
N ASN A 87 15.76 -7.98 -6.46
CA ASN A 87 16.26 -8.04 -5.08
C ASN A 87 15.41 -8.96 -4.18
N ILE A 88 14.12 -9.15 -4.47
CA ILE A 88 13.20 -9.95 -3.64
C ILE A 88 13.11 -11.40 -4.11
N GLU A 89 13.02 -11.64 -5.42
CA GLU A 89 12.77 -12.96 -6.02
C GLU A 89 13.78 -14.03 -5.59
N PRO A 90 15.10 -13.75 -5.46
CA PRO A 90 16.08 -14.74 -4.99
C PRO A 90 15.82 -15.28 -3.58
N TYR A 91 15.17 -14.49 -2.72
CA TYR A 91 14.89 -14.85 -1.33
C TYR A 91 13.44 -15.30 -1.11
N LEU A 92 12.58 -15.22 -2.14
CA LEU A 92 11.14 -15.40 -1.94
C LEU A 92 10.80 -16.80 -1.39
N SER A 93 11.53 -17.85 -1.80
CA SER A 93 11.30 -19.22 -1.36
C SER A 93 11.48 -19.46 0.14
N SER A 94 12.27 -18.62 0.83
CA SER A 94 12.50 -18.71 2.28
C SER A 94 11.51 -17.88 3.12
N THR A 95 10.59 -17.17 2.47
CA THR A 95 9.61 -16.30 3.13
C THR A 95 8.30 -17.04 3.48
N PRO A 96 7.41 -16.48 4.32
CA PRO A 96 6.10 -17.09 4.60
C PRO A 96 5.28 -17.32 3.32
N LYS A 97 4.60 -18.48 3.22
CA LYS A 97 3.83 -18.88 2.03
C LYS A 97 2.87 -17.80 1.50
N GLN A 98 2.17 -17.10 2.39
CA GLN A 98 1.23 -16.04 2.00
C GLN A 98 1.94 -14.84 1.34
N PHE A 99 3.19 -14.55 1.73
CA PHE A 99 4.01 -13.52 1.06
C PHE A 99 4.46 -13.99 -0.32
N GLN A 100 4.78 -15.28 -0.49
CA GLN A 100 5.11 -15.87 -1.79
C GLN A 100 3.92 -15.78 -2.76
N GLU A 101 2.73 -16.18 -2.30
CA GLU A 101 1.49 -16.12 -3.08
C GLU A 101 1.15 -14.68 -3.51
N LEU A 102 1.31 -13.70 -2.61
CA LEU A 102 1.13 -12.29 -2.92
C LEU A 102 2.09 -11.84 -4.02
N ASN A 103 3.38 -12.12 -3.87
CA ASN A 103 4.41 -11.71 -4.84
C ASN A 103 4.20 -12.35 -6.21
N HIS A 104 3.78 -13.62 -6.27
CA HIS A 104 3.45 -14.26 -7.53
C HIS A 104 2.37 -13.49 -8.31
N HIS A 105 1.33 -13.01 -7.63
CA HIS A 105 0.28 -12.20 -8.26
C HIS A 105 0.78 -10.80 -8.64
N LEU A 106 1.55 -10.18 -7.75
CA LEU A 106 2.07 -8.84 -7.92
C LEU A 106 3.00 -8.76 -9.14
N TRP A 107 3.91 -9.71 -9.30
CA TRP A 107 4.84 -9.77 -10.44
C TRP A 107 4.19 -10.24 -11.72
N SER A 108 3.40 -11.32 -11.70
CA SER A 108 2.78 -11.86 -12.92
C SER A 108 1.82 -10.90 -13.61
N GLN A 109 1.25 -9.95 -12.86
CA GLN A 109 0.30 -8.97 -13.38
C GLN A 109 0.90 -7.57 -13.51
N ASN A 110 2.19 -7.36 -13.21
CA ASN A 110 2.80 -6.03 -13.13
C ASN A 110 1.95 -5.07 -12.28
N LEU A 111 1.46 -5.56 -11.14
CA LEU A 111 0.33 -4.95 -10.44
C LEU A 111 0.64 -3.51 -10.01
N LEU A 112 1.85 -3.25 -9.52
CA LEU A 112 2.31 -1.91 -9.14
C LEU A 112 2.27 -0.92 -10.32
N ILE A 113 2.64 -1.36 -11.52
CA ILE A 113 2.55 -0.53 -12.73
C ILE A 113 1.09 -0.30 -13.10
N ARG A 114 0.29 -1.38 -13.08
CA ARG A 114 -1.12 -1.34 -13.48
C ARG A 114 -2.02 -0.60 -12.52
N TYR A 115 -1.58 -0.35 -11.29
CA TYR A 115 -2.30 0.49 -10.35
C TYR A 115 -2.54 1.89 -10.88
N ALA A 116 -1.77 2.41 -11.84
CA ALA A 116 -2.07 3.68 -12.51
C ALA A 116 -3.42 3.67 -13.28
N ASP A 117 -4.03 2.51 -13.54
CA ASP A 117 -5.31 2.34 -14.21
C ASP A 117 -6.44 2.06 -13.21
N MET A 118 -7.48 2.89 -13.21
CA MET A 118 -8.68 2.73 -12.38
C MET A 118 -9.42 1.40 -12.61
N SER A 119 -9.36 0.84 -13.82
CA SER A 119 -9.93 -0.48 -14.10
C SER A 119 -9.22 -1.58 -13.30
N CYS A 120 -7.92 -1.43 -13.06
CA CYS A 120 -7.15 -2.33 -12.21
C CYS A 120 -7.61 -2.23 -10.75
N ILE A 121 -7.84 -1.01 -10.25
CA ILE A 121 -8.32 -0.76 -8.89
C ILE A 121 -9.69 -1.40 -8.64
N ALA A 122 -10.64 -1.23 -9.56
CA ALA A 122 -11.94 -1.90 -9.48
C ALA A 122 -11.80 -3.43 -9.37
N ASN A 123 -10.99 -4.03 -10.24
CA ASN A 123 -10.75 -5.47 -10.27
C ASN A 123 -10.10 -5.99 -8.98
N VAL A 124 -9.15 -5.25 -8.42
CA VAL A 124 -8.47 -5.60 -7.17
C VAL A 124 -9.44 -5.59 -6.00
N LEU A 125 -10.23 -4.52 -5.86
CA LEU A 125 -11.25 -4.40 -4.81
C LEU A 125 -12.29 -5.52 -4.91
N GLN A 126 -12.76 -5.82 -6.13
CA GLN A 126 -13.72 -6.89 -6.38
C GLN A 126 -13.12 -8.27 -6.05
N GLY A 127 -11.88 -8.54 -6.47
CA GLY A 127 -11.19 -9.78 -6.17
C GLY A 127 -10.93 -9.99 -4.67
N MET A 128 -10.62 -8.92 -3.92
CA MET A 128 -10.52 -8.98 -2.47
C MET A 128 -11.87 -9.26 -1.79
N ALA A 129 -12.93 -8.58 -2.23
CA ALA A 129 -14.28 -8.79 -1.72
C ALA A 129 -14.76 -10.24 -1.93
N HIS A 130 -14.47 -10.80 -3.12
CA HIS A 130 -14.86 -12.17 -3.46
C HIS A 130 -14.14 -13.22 -2.60
N ARG A 131 -12.83 -13.05 -2.38
CA ARG A 131 -12.02 -14.00 -1.58
C ARG A 131 -12.32 -13.95 -0.08
N ARG A 132 -12.84 -12.82 0.43
CA ARG A 132 -13.08 -12.63 1.86
C ARG A 132 -14.49 -12.06 2.09
N PRO A 133 -15.49 -12.92 2.40
CA PRO A 133 -16.88 -12.47 2.61
C PRO A 133 -17.04 -11.36 3.66
N LYS A 134 -16.19 -11.34 4.69
CA LYS A 134 -16.17 -10.27 5.71
C LYS A 134 -15.84 -8.88 5.15
N LEU A 135 -15.15 -8.83 4.01
CA LEU A 135 -14.73 -7.62 3.30
C LEU A 135 -15.59 -7.37 2.04
N SER A 136 -16.80 -7.93 1.96
CA SER A 136 -17.69 -7.75 0.80
C SER A 136 -17.95 -6.29 0.43
N ALA A 137 -17.87 -5.38 1.41
CA ALA A 137 -18.04 -3.94 1.20
C ALA A 137 -16.93 -3.31 0.33
N LEU A 138 -15.78 -3.99 0.12
CA LEU A 138 -14.71 -3.49 -0.75
C LEU A 138 -15.20 -3.30 -2.19
N ALA A 139 -16.03 -4.20 -2.71
CA ALA A 139 -16.57 -4.06 -4.06
C ALA A 139 -17.41 -2.76 -4.20
N GLY A 140 -18.18 -2.42 -3.17
CA GLY A 140 -18.98 -1.19 -3.15
C GLY A 140 -18.17 0.08 -2.88
N SER A 141 -16.95 -0.04 -2.33
CA SER A 141 -16.10 1.10 -2.02
C SER A 141 -15.51 1.79 -3.25
N TYR A 142 -15.49 1.10 -4.40
CA TYR A 142 -15.09 1.70 -5.67
C TYR A 142 -15.98 2.90 -6.05
N LEU A 143 -17.28 2.85 -5.75
CA LEU A 143 -18.18 3.97 -6.00
C LEU A 143 -17.83 5.21 -5.14
N ASP A 144 -17.34 5.00 -3.92
CA ASP A 144 -16.87 6.12 -3.08
C ASP A 144 -15.62 6.76 -3.69
N ILE A 145 -14.71 5.95 -4.25
CA ILE A 145 -13.56 6.44 -5.00
C ILE A 145 -14.01 7.26 -6.21
N GLU A 146 -14.92 6.75 -7.05
CA GLU A 146 -15.36 7.47 -8.24
C GLU A 146 -16.00 8.82 -7.90
N ASN A 147 -16.84 8.86 -6.86
CA ASN A 147 -17.53 10.08 -6.45
C ASN A 147 -16.58 11.14 -5.86
N HIS A 148 -15.49 10.72 -5.22
CA HIS A 148 -14.55 11.58 -4.49
C HIS A 148 -13.12 11.50 -5.03
N TYR A 149 -12.94 11.10 -6.29
CA TYR A 149 -11.61 10.81 -6.85
C TYR A 149 -10.65 11.99 -6.68
N ARG A 150 -11.10 13.20 -7.03
CA ARG A 150 -10.30 14.43 -6.90
C ARG A 150 -10.02 14.82 -5.46
N ASP A 151 -10.96 14.52 -4.54
CA ASP A 151 -10.77 14.79 -3.12
C ASP A 151 -9.68 13.86 -2.56
N PHE A 152 -9.73 12.57 -2.90
CA PHE A 152 -8.70 11.61 -2.52
C PHE A 152 -7.34 11.96 -3.13
N GLU A 153 -7.30 12.37 -4.40
CA GLU A 153 -6.07 12.79 -5.08
C GLU A 153 -5.44 13.99 -4.38
N THR A 154 -6.26 15.01 -4.06
CA THR A 154 -5.80 16.20 -3.34
C THR A 154 -5.23 15.84 -1.96
N LEU A 155 -5.93 14.98 -1.22
CA LEU A 155 -5.46 14.50 0.08
C LEU A 155 -4.16 13.71 -0.05
N PHE A 156 -4.02 12.87 -1.07
CA PHE A 156 -2.78 12.13 -1.34
C PHE A 156 -1.61 13.05 -1.64
N CYS A 157 -1.77 14.03 -2.54
CA CYS A 157 -0.69 14.94 -2.91
C CYS A 157 -0.20 15.81 -1.74
N GLN A 158 -1.04 16.03 -0.72
CA GLN A 158 -0.64 16.68 0.53
C GLN A 158 0.02 15.68 1.49
N PHE A 159 -0.59 14.51 1.67
CA PHE A 159 -0.18 13.49 2.64
C PHE A 159 1.15 12.80 2.28
N TYR A 160 1.34 12.39 1.03
CA TYR A 160 2.45 11.53 0.64
C TYR A 160 3.83 12.18 0.82
N PRO A 161 4.05 13.47 0.46
CA PRO A 161 5.31 14.15 0.75
C PRO A 161 5.66 14.22 2.24
N GLU A 162 4.66 14.40 3.11
CA GLU A 162 4.85 14.38 4.57
C GLU A 162 5.35 13.00 5.02
N MET A 163 4.75 11.93 4.49
CA MET A 163 5.18 10.56 4.78
C MET A 163 6.59 10.25 4.28
N MET A 164 6.96 10.68 3.08
CA MET A 164 8.32 10.53 2.56
C MET A 164 9.34 11.20 3.49
N THR A 165 9.02 12.38 4.01
CA THR A 165 9.87 13.11 4.98
C THR A 165 10.00 12.34 6.29
N LEU A 166 8.89 11.83 6.83
CA LEU A 166 8.88 11.07 8.09
C LEU A 166 9.62 9.72 7.97
N ALA A 167 9.57 9.08 6.80
CA ALA A 167 10.29 7.84 6.51
C ALA A 167 11.80 8.07 6.33
N SER A 168 12.19 9.18 5.69
CA SER A 168 13.60 9.55 5.48
C SER A 168 14.28 9.99 6.78
N ASN A 169 13.53 10.60 7.69
CA ASN A 169 14.00 10.95 9.03
C ASN A 169 14.10 9.70 9.93
N LYS A 170 15.16 8.91 9.71
CA LYS A 170 15.59 7.80 10.57
C LYS A 170 16.07 8.25 11.97
N CYS A 171 16.14 9.55 12.25
CA CYS A 171 16.59 10.09 13.54
C CYS A 171 15.50 10.91 14.23
N LEU A 172 15.54 10.87 15.56
CA LEU A 172 14.75 11.64 16.55
C LEU A 172 13.39 11.05 16.93
N VAL A 173 13.42 9.96 17.70
CA VAL A 173 12.96 10.04 19.10
C VAL A 173 13.97 9.23 19.93
N GLY A 174 14.63 9.92 20.86
CA GLY A 174 15.53 9.32 21.85
C GLY A 174 14.79 8.65 23.00
#